data_AF-A0A4Y6UU64-F1
#
_entry.id   AF-A0A4Y6UU64-F1
#
_cell.length_a   1.000
_cell.length_b   1.000
_cell.length_c   1.000
_cell.angle_alpha   90.00
_cell.angle_beta   90.00
_cell.angle_gamma   90.00
#
_symmetry.space_group_name_H-M   'P 1'
#
loop_
_entity.id
_entity.type
_entity.pdbx_description
1 polymer ?
#
loop_
_entity_poly.entity_id
_entity_poly.type
_entity_poly.pdbx_seq_one_letter_code
_entity_poly.pdbx_strand_id
1 'polypeptide(L)'
;MEKCLVVAATRSSFSFKENANYKFVIGDIKVGFKKISDERDQAFTGLKYGWIIQLELNADGIESAITLANNLIDFFLSTISLESGLETHEKKLLIVLDTSNEVKEREFRQFFYDQSFSRGDTIEVSEFTEHVGAIWLRYEGKDRDRFLRALHWFRKGLNEGDVLDQFLAFWQGVETLNPLLIEHFGCEKTGYEQIEKTCCVTGNVFYEMRTTKQGMEELVKHIGLEGEAWKQISKARNGISHGFKSLKDVQAECEYLMPKIAELLYKGILLLLNRSEKDTTLKNLSYISPLKLGEVHFIDVIIKEEDVEKLLSDYYPYFQMSMELAPQEDGYISEAKFSAKLESECVLLSLSASGRGLRMEHLSEDEG
;
A
#
# COMPACT_ATOMS: atom_id res chain seq x y z
N MET A 1 -26.29 -9.30 0.45
CA MET A 1 -25.00 -9.89 0.85
C MET A 1 -24.69 -11.01 -0.11
N GLU A 2 -23.59 -10.84 -0.82
CA GLU A 2 -23.00 -11.82 -1.72
C GLU A 2 -22.10 -12.74 -0.90
N LYS A 3 -21.96 -13.99 -1.35
CA LYS A 3 -21.05 -14.95 -0.77
C LYS A 3 -19.72 -14.87 -1.51
N CYS A 4 -18.66 -14.39 -0.90
CA CYS A 4 -17.35 -14.26 -1.54
C CYS A 4 -16.37 -15.32 -1.03
N LEU A 5 -15.54 -15.82 -1.95
CA LEU A 5 -14.31 -16.54 -1.63
C LEU A 5 -13.13 -15.58 -1.74
N VAL A 6 -12.38 -15.45 -0.66
CA VAL A 6 -11.16 -14.65 -0.61
C VAL A 6 -9.97 -15.58 -0.33
N VAL A 7 -8.95 -15.50 -1.17
CA VAL A 7 -7.75 -16.33 -1.08
C VAL A 7 -6.55 -15.43 -0.89
N ALA A 8 -5.77 -15.69 0.16
CA ALA A 8 -4.51 -15.01 0.42
C ALA A 8 -3.39 -16.03 0.64
N ALA A 9 -2.15 -15.57 0.64
CA ALA A 9 -1.01 -16.36 1.05
C ALA A 9 -0.11 -15.55 1.99
N THR A 10 0.58 -16.25 2.88
CA THR A 10 1.61 -15.65 3.74
C THR A 10 2.78 -16.59 3.88
N ARG A 11 3.97 -16.01 4.00
CA ARG A 11 5.16 -16.75 4.41
C ARG A 11 5.13 -16.90 5.92
N SER A 12 5.26 -18.13 6.42
CA SER A 12 5.46 -18.37 7.84
C SER A 12 6.12 -19.72 8.09
N SER A 13 6.69 -19.89 9.29
CA SER A 13 7.34 -21.10 9.78
C SER A 13 6.47 -21.97 10.68
N PHE A 14 5.26 -21.52 11.06
CA PHE A 14 4.39 -22.32 11.92
C PHE A 14 3.84 -23.56 11.19
N SER A 15 3.52 -24.59 11.96
CA SER A 15 2.84 -25.79 11.48
C SER A 15 1.77 -26.26 12.47
N PHE A 16 0.59 -26.60 11.95
CA PHE A 16 -0.43 -27.27 12.75
C PHE A 16 -0.03 -28.74 12.97
N LYS A 17 -0.30 -29.27 14.16
CA LYS A 17 0.15 -30.61 14.58
C LYS A 17 -0.44 -31.75 13.74
N GLU A 18 -1.65 -31.58 13.23
CA GLU A 18 -2.47 -32.73 12.83
C GLU A 18 -2.70 -32.85 11.32
N ASN A 19 -2.58 -31.78 10.52
CA ASN A 19 -2.81 -31.85 9.07
C ASN A 19 -2.10 -30.71 8.31
N ALA A 20 -1.74 -30.97 7.04
CA ALA A 20 -1.27 -29.93 6.11
C ALA A 20 -2.40 -28.98 5.64
N ASN A 21 -3.66 -29.40 5.83
CA ASN A 21 -4.86 -28.64 5.51
C ASN A 21 -5.73 -28.56 6.76
N TYR A 22 -6.07 -27.36 7.19
CA TYR A 22 -6.92 -27.12 8.34
C TYR A 22 -8.15 -26.31 7.90
N LYS A 23 -9.34 -26.74 8.31
CA LYS A 23 -10.59 -26.04 7.99
C LYS A 23 -11.43 -25.92 9.25
N PHE A 24 -12.01 -24.75 9.46
CA PHE A 24 -12.90 -24.48 10.59
C PHE A 24 -13.92 -23.40 10.20
N VAL A 25 -14.91 -23.19 11.07
CA VAL A 25 -15.98 -22.22 10.86
C VAL A 25 -16.05 -21.30 12.08
N ILE A 26 -16.09 -19.99 11.85
CA ILE A 26 -16.33 -18.97 12.89
C ILE A 26 -17.57 -18.18 12.47
N GLY A 27 -18.68 -18.38 13.18
CA GLY A 27 -19.96 -17.79 12.80
C GLY A 27 -20.41 -18.31 11.44
N ASP A 28 -20.58 -17.41 10.48
CA ASP A 28 -20.90 -17.69 9.08
C ASP A 28 -19.66 -17.75 8.15
N ILE A 29 -18.46 -17.52 8.71
CA ILE A 29 -17.21 -17.49 7.94
C ILE A 29 -16.58 -18.88 7.98
N LYS A 30 -16.30 -19.44 6.80
CA LYS A 30 -15.46 -20.65 6.69
C LYS A 30 -14.03 -20.26 6.44
N VAL A 31 -13.12 -20.84 7.22
CA VAL A 31 -11.69 -20.56 7.16
C VAL A 31 -10.95 -21.83 6.77
N GLY A 32 -10.08 -21.73 5.78
CA GLY A 32 -9.18 -22.78 5.34
C GLY A 32 -7.72 -22.32 5.40
N PHE A 33 -6.84 -23.16 5.94
CA PHE A 33 -5.39 -23.02 5.84
C PHE A 33 -4.85 -24.22 5.09
N LYS A 34 -4.18 -23.99 3.96
CA LYS A 34 -3.47 -25.00 3.19
C LYS A 34 -1.98 -24.69 3.19
N LYS A 35 -1.14 -25.64 3.58
CA LYS A 35 0.31 -25.48 3.49
C LYS A 35 0.73 -25.45 2.02
N ILE A 36 1.60 -24.50 1.65
CA ILE A 36 2.26 -24.48 0.34
C ILE A 36 3.15 -25.71 0.26
N SER A 37 2.84 -26.62 -0.66
CA SER A 37 3.45 -27.96 -0.65
C SER A 37 3.94 -28.47 -2.01
N ASP A 38 3.43 -27.95 -3.12
CA ASP A 38 3.82 -28.35 -4.47
C ASP A 38 4.23 -27.15 -5.34
N GLU A 39 4.76 -27.42 -6.54
CA GLU A 39 5.21 -26.39 -7.48
C GLU A 39 4.08 -25.48 -7.95
N ARG A 40 2.85 -25.99 -8.01
CA ARG A 40 1.69 -25.20 -8.41
C ARG A 40 1.35 -24.18 -7.32
N ASP A 41 1.38 -24.57 -6.05
CA ASP A 41 1.15 -23.63 -4.94
C ASP A 41 2.22 -22.53 -4.97
N GLN A 42 3.47 -22.90 -5.26
CA GLN A 42 4.58 -21.95 -5.35
C GLN A 42 4.41 -20.99 -6.53
N ALA A 43 4.00 -21.49 -7.70
CA ALA A 43 3.72 -20.68 -8.88
C ALA A 43 2.55 -19.71 -8.65
N PHE A 44 1.47 -20.19 -8.03
CA PHE A 44 0.28 -19.39 -7.75
C PHE A 44 0.56 -18.29 -6.71
N THR A 45 1.29 -18.60 -5.66
CA THR A 45 1.53 -17.68 -4.53
C THR A 45 2.77 -16.81 -4.71
N GLY A 46 3.71 -17.21 -5.57
CA GLY A 46 5.06 -16.66 -5.62
C GLY A 46 5.93 -16.99 -4.40
N LEU A 47 5.48 -17.89 -3.51
CA LEU A 47 6.17 -18.23 -2.26
C LEU A 47 6.68 -19.66 -2.29
N LYS A 48 7.92 -19.88 -1.85
CA LYS A 48 8.50 -21.23 -1.73
C LYS A 48 7.90 -22.06 -0.59
N TYR A 49 7.41 -21.39 0.45
CA TYR A 49 6.82 -22.01 1.62
C TYR A 49 5.89 -21.02 2.33
N GLY A 50 4.98 -21.56 3.14
CA GLY A 50 4.01 -20.77 3.89
C GLY A 50 2.62 -21.39 3.85
N TRP A 51 1.61 -20.54 3.90
CA TRP A 51 0.21 -20.94 3.97
C TRP A 51 -0.62 -20.16 2.97
N ILE A 52 -1.52 -20.87 2.28
CA ILE A 52 -2.65 -20.31 1.55
C ILE A 52 -3.83 -20.28 2.53
N ILE A 53 -4.47 -19.12 2.65
CA ILE A 53 -5.58 -18.85 3.56
C ILE A 53 -6.82 -18.60 2.70
N GLN A 54 -7.87 -19.39 2.92
CA GLN A 54 -9.16 -19.30 2.24
C GLN A 54 -10.20 -18.79 3.22
N LEU A 55 -10.96 -17.77 2.84
CA LEU A 55 -12.12 -17.28 3.56
C LEU A 55 -13.35 -17.34 2.67
N GLU A 56 -14.35 -18.12 3.03
CA GLU A 56 -15.72 -17.96 2.49
C GLU A 56 -16.50 -17.08 3.47
N LEU A 57 -16.96 -15.91 3.03
CA LEU A 57 -17.67 -14.93 3.87
C LEU A 57 -18.80 -14.24 3.11
N ASN A 58 -19.71 -13.60 3.84
CA ASN A 58 -20.77 -12.76 3.27
C ASN A 58 -20.34 -11.29 3.29
N ALA A 59 -20.52 -10.57 2.18
CA ALA A 59 -20.16 -9.16 2.05
C ALA A 59 -21.09 -8.39 1.10
N ASP A 60 -21.04 -7.06 1.15
CA ASP A 60 -21.75 -6.18 0.21
C ASP A 60 -20.79 -5.80 -0.93
N GLY A 61 -20.46 -6.76 -1.79
CA GLY A 61 -19.53 -6.59 -2.92
C GLY A 61 -18.07 -6.99 -2.62
N ILE A 62 -17.27 -7.10 -3.69
CA ILE A 62 -15.84 -7.49 -3.62
C ILE A 62 -15.02 -6.57 -2.71
N GLU A 63 -15.20 -5.25 -2.77
CA GLU A 63 -14.43 -4.30 -1.93
C GLU A 63 -14.68 -4.51 -0.44
N SER A 64 -15.95 -4.75 -0.07
CA SER A 64 -16.32 -5.09 1.30
C SER A 64 -15.72 -6.44 1.69
N ALA A 65 -15.73 -7.42 0.79
CA ALA A 65 -15.14 -8.74 1.05
C ALA A 65 -13.63 -8.65 1.29
N ILE A 66 -12.90 -7.88 0.47
CA ILE A 66 -11.46 -7.61 0.61
C ILE A 66 -11.16 -7.01 1.97
N THR A 67 -11.89 -5.96 2.35
CA THR A 67 -11.70 -5.26 3.61
C THR A 67 -11.94 -6.19 4.81
N LEU A 68 -13.03 -6.95 4.79
CA LEU A 68 -13.36 -7.92 5.84
C LEU A 68 -12.31 -9.03 5.94
N ALA A 69 -11.93 -9.62 4.80
CA ALA A 69 -10.94 -10.68 4.74
C ALA A 69 -9.57 -10.22 5.23
N ASN A 70 -9.12 -9.02 4.84
CA ASN A 70 -7.83 -8.50 5.30
C ASN A 70 -7.78 -8.40 6.84
N ASN A 71 -8.81 -7.83 7.45
CA ASN A 71 -8.91 -7.71 8.91
C ASN A 71 -8.91 -9.08 9.60
N LEU A 72 -9.65 -10.06 9.05
CA LEU A 72 -9.73 -11.42 9.59
C LEU A 72 -8.39 -12.17 9.47
N ILE A 73 -7.73 -12.07 8.32
CA ILE A 73 -6.42 -12.70 8.11
C ILE A 73 -5.39 -12.10 9.07
N ASP A 74 -5.35 -10.78 9.23
CA ASP A 74 -4.43 -10.14 10.18
C ASP A 74 -4.70 -10.58 11.61
N PHE A 75 -5.98 -10.68 12.01
CA PHE A 75 -6.36 -11.24 13.30
C PHE A 75 -5.84 -12.67 13.48
N PHE A 76 -6.02 -13.55 12.48
CA PHE A 76 -5.53 -14.92 12.55
C PHE A 76 -4.01 -15.00 12.60
N LEU A 77 -3.30 -14.26 11.75
CA LEU A 77 -1.83 -14.26 11.74
C LEU A 77 -1.23 -13.68 13.02
N SER A 78 -1.85 -12.63 13.57
CA SER A 78 -1.47 -12.07 14.87
C SER A 78 -1.70 -13.07 16.00
N THR A 79 -2.83 -13.77 15.99
CA THR A 79 -3.15 -14.80 16.99
C THR A 79 -2.19 -15.99 16.88
N ILE A 80 -1.86 -16.42 15.66
CA ILE A 80 -0.88 -17.50 15.44
C ILE A 80 0.51 -17.07 15.91
N SER A 81 0.93 -15.83 15.63
CA SER A 81 2.19 -15.29 16.15
C SER A 81 2.21 -15.24 17.67
N LEU A 82 1.09 -14.84 18.30
CA LEU A 82 0.93 -14.85 19.75
C LEU A 82 1.05 -16.26 20.35
N GLU A 83 0.34 -17.24 19.80
CA GLU A 83 0.31 -18.61 20.30
C GLU A 83 1.61 -19.38 20.05
N SER A 84 2.28 -19.11 18.92
CA SER A 84 3.49 -19.84 18.53
C SER A 84 4.79 -19.16 18.94
N GLY A 85 4.78 -17.84 19.17
CA GLY A 85 5.98 -17.02 19.32
C GLY A 85 6.82 -16.92 18.03
N LEU A 86 6.29 -17.36 16.89
CA LEU A 86 6.96 -17.32 15.59
C LEU A 86 6.49 -16.12 14.77
N GLU A 87 7.33 -15.67 13.85
CA GLU A 87 6.97 -14.62 12.89
C GLU A 87 5.96 -15.12 11.84
N THR A 88 4.98 -14.27 11.54
CA THR A 88 4.15 -14.34 10.33
C THR A 88 4.46 -13.13 9.47
N HIS A 89 4.82 -13.36 8.21
CA HIS A 89 5.05 -12.25 7.28
C HIS A 89 3.72 -11.65 6.80
N GLU A 90 3.82 -10.50 6.14
CA GLU A 90 2.72 -9.83 5.46
C GLU A 90 1.94 -10.80 4.54
N LYS A 91 0.62 -10.67 4.54
CA LYS A 91 -0.28 -11.43 3.67
C LYS A 91 -0.32 -10.83 2.26
N LYS A 92 -0.36 -11.69 1.25
CA LYS A 92 -0.60 -11.37 -0.16
C LYS A 92 -1.99 -11.86 -0.53
N LEU A 93 -2.91 -10.95 -0.81
CA LEU A 93 -4.27 -11.28 -1.23
C LEU A 93 -4.25 -11.74 -2.68
N LEU A 94 -4.50 -13.01 -3.00
CA LEU A 94 -4.33 -13.55 -4.35
C LEU A 94 -5.58 -13.45 -5.21
N ILE A 95 -6.74 -13.84 -4.69
CA ILE A 95 -8.00 -13.91 -5.45
C ILE A 95 -9.16 -13.47 -4.56
N VAL A 96 -10.13 -12.80 -5.18
CA VAL A 96 -11.49 -12.60 -4.66
C VAL A 96 -12.49 -13.00 -5.73
N LEU A 97 -13.46 -13.84 -5.39
CA LEU A 97 -14.47 -14.35 -6.30
C LEU A 97 -15.85 -14.29 -5.64
N ASP A 98 -16.86 -13.78 -6.36
CA ASP A 98 -18.26 -13.99 -5.98
C ASP A 98 -18.68 -15.46 -6.24
N THR A 99 -19.12 -16.11 -5.18
CA THR A 99 -19.58 -17.52 -5.13
C THR A 99 -21.06 -17.61 -4.78
N SER A 100 -21.80 -16.52 -4.93
CA SER A 100 -23.25 -16.48 -4.74
C SER A 100 -23.95 -17.45 -5.70
N ASN A 101 -24.89 -18.22 -5.15
CA ASN A 101 -25.73 -19.11 -5.94
C ASN A 101 -26.62 -18.28 -6.88
N GLU A 102 -26.96 -18.84 -8.04
CA GLU A 102 -27.92 -18.25 -9.00
C GLU A 102 -27.49 -16.93 -9.66
N VAL A 103 -26.25 -16.48 -9.42
CA VAL A 103 -25.66 -15.33 -10.11
C VAL A 103 -25.02 -15.78 -11.42
N LYS A 104 -25.55 -15.30 -12.56
CA LYS A 104 -25.06 -15.64 -13.89
C LYS A 104 -23.72 -15.02 -14.24
N GLU A 105 -23.46 -13.83 -13.70
CA GLU A 105 -22.30 -12.99 -13.95
C GLU A 105 -21.66 -12.63 -12.62
N ARG A 106 -20.47 -13.16 -12.37
CA ARG A 106 -19.79 -13.04 -11.07
C ARG A 106 -18.56 -12.17 -11.20
N GLU A 107 -18.34 -11.30 -10.23
CA GLU A 107 -17.10 -10.54 -10.16
C GLU A 107 -15.95 -11.45 -9.71
N PHE A 108 -14.82 -11.32 -10.39
CA PHE A 108 -13.56 -11.98 -10.06
C PHE A 108 -12.43 -10.95 -10.11
N ARG A 109 -11.60 -10.97 -9.08
CA ARG A 109 -10.38 -10.18 -9.00
C ARG A 109 -9.20 -11.07 -8.65
N GLN A 110 -8.13 -11.01 -9.44
CA GLN A 110 -6.85 -11.63 -9.10
C GLN A 110 -5.78 -10.57 -8.96
N PHE A 111 -4.97 -10.69 -7.91
CA PHE A 111 -3.85 -9.80 -7.64
C PHE A 111 -2.53 -10.48 -7.97
N PHE A 112 -1.60 -9.69 -8.47
CA PHE A 112 -0.25 -10.06 -8.87
C PHE A 112 0.72 -9.29 -8.02
N TYR A 113 1.54 -10.04 -7.28
CA TYR A 113 2.59 -9.48 -6.47
C TYR A 113 3.93 -9.53 -7.21
N ASP A 114 4.79 -8.55 -6.99
CA ASP A 114 6.16 -8.50 -7.54
C ASP A 114 6.24 -8.35 -9.07
N GLN A 115 5.15 -7.95 -9.73
CA GLN A 115 5.20 -7.55 -11.14
C GLN A 115 5.43 -6.05 -11.24
N SER A 116 6.57 -5.66 -11.79
CA SER A 116 6.94 -4.25 -11.99
C SER A 116 6.18 -3.62 -13.16
N PHE A 117 4.86 -3.48 -13.04
CA PHE A 117 4.12 -2.53 -13.91
C PHE A 117 4.12 -1.11 -13.33
N SER A 118 5.20 -0.72 -12.64
CA SER A 118 5.43 0.70 -12.46
C SER A 118 5.44 1.32 -13.84
N ARG A 119 4.56 2.31 -14.09
CA ARG A 119 4.73 3.22 -15.22
C ARG A 119 6.16 3.74 -15.10
N GLY A 120 7.06 3.27 -15.96
CA GLY A 120 8.42 3.76 -15.98
C GLY A 120 8.33 5.27 -16.17
N ASP A 121 8.79 6.03 -15.19
CA ASP A 121 8.99 7.45 -15.37
C ASP A 121 10.45 7.64 -15.79
N THR A 122 10.69 8.52 -16.74
CA THR A 122 12.04 8.83 -17.19
C THR A 122 12.61 9.86 -16.22
N ILE A 123 13.73 9.52 -15.59
CA ILE A 123 14.48 10.48 -14.77
C ILE A 123 15.53 11.15 -15.67
N GLU A 124 15.40 12.47 -15.83
CA GLU A 124 16.44 13.28 -16.45
C GLU A 124 17.71 13.25 -15.58
N VAL A 125 18.79 12.68 -16.13
CA VAL A 125 20.07 12.50 -15.41
C VAL A 125 20.66 13.84 -14.97
N SER A 126 20.48 14.90 -15.78
CA SER A 126 20.90 16.27 -15.45
C SER A 126 20.24 16.74 -14.16
N GLU A 127 18.92 16.62 -14.05
CA GLU A 127 18.19 17.03 -12.85
C GLU A 127 18.56 16.18 -11.62
N PHE A 128 18.74 14.88 -11.80
CA PHE A 128 19.20 14.01 -10.72
C PHE A 128 20.58 14.45 -10.18
N THR A 129 21.53 14.67 -11.09
CA THR A 129 22.88 15.13 -10.72
C THR A 129 22.86 16.53 -10.09
N GLU A 130 21.99 17.41 -10.56
CA GLU A 130 21.72 18.72 -9.96
C GLU A 130 21.15 18.64 -8.53
N HIS A 131 20.23 17.71 -8.27
CA HIS A 131 19.69 17.47 -6.93
C HIS A 131 20.77 16.92 -6.00
N VAL A 132 21.54 15.93 -6.46
CA VAL A 132 22.65 15.37 -5.68
C VAL A 132 23.68 16.46 -5.38
N GLY A 133 24.08 17.25 -6.38
CA GLY A 133 25.00 18.36 -6.21
C GLY A 133 24.48 19.39 -5.21
N ALA A 134 23.20 19.78 -5.30
CA ALA A 134 22.59 20.71 -4.36
C ALA A 134 22.62 20.18 -2.92
N ILE A 135 22.33 18.90 -2.70
CA ILE A 135 22.39 18.31 -1.36
C ILE A 135 23.83 18.29 -0.83
N TRP A 136 24.77 17.84 -1.66
CA TRP A 136 26.15 17.57 -1.24
C TRP A 136 26.99 18.84 -1.09
N LEU A 137 26.67 19.90 -1.83
CA LEU A 137 27.38 21.18 -1.78
C LEU A 137 26.74 22.19 -0.82
N ARG A 138 25.42 22.15 -0.60
CA ARG A 138 24.72 23.13 0.23
C ARG A 138 24.71 22.79 1.72
N TYR A 139 24.66 21.51 2.05
CA TYR A 139 24.54 21.04 3.43
C TYR A 139 25.81 20.33 3.85
N GLU A 140 26.23 20.52 5.09
CA GLU A 140 27.38 19.83 5.70
C GLU A 140 27.00 19.25 7.07
N GLY A 141 27.80 18.29 7.55
CA GLY A 141 27.66 17.72 8.89
C GLY A 141 26.22 17.27 9.22
N LYS A 142 25.69 17.78 10.34
CA LYS A 142 24.39 17.39 10.87
C LYS A 142 23.21 17.77 9.98
N ASP A 143 23.30 18.88 9.26
CA ASP A 143 22.20 19.36 8.41
C ASP A 143 22.05 18.48 7.18
N ARG A 144 23.19 18.04 6.65
CA ARG A 144 23.24 17.04 5.58
C ARG A 144 22.68 15.69 6.03
N ASP A 145 23.04 15.22 7.22
CA ASP A 145 22.50 13.98 7.78
C ASP A 145 20.98 14.05 7.98
N ARG A 146 20.46 15.23 8.39
CA ARG A 146 19.02 15.46 8.49
C ARG A 146 18.35 15.41 7.12
N PHE A 147 18.93 16.08 6.13
CA PHE A 147 18.38 16.07 4.77
C PHE A 147 18.34 14.65 4.19
N LEU A 148 19.44 13.91 4.29
CA LEU A 148 19.52 12.51 3.84
C LEU A 148 18.53 11.61 4.59
N ARG A 149 18.33 11.85 5.88
CA ARG A 149 17.33 11.12 6.68
C ARG A 149 15.91 11.45 6.24
N ALA A 150 15.61 12.70 5.89
CA ALA A 150 14.30 13.06 5.33
C ALA A 150 14.05 12.39 3.97
N LEU A 151 15.06 12.34 3.09
CA LEU A 151 14.98 11.57 1.84
C LEU A 151 14.78 10.07 2.09
N HIS A 152 15.46 9.51 3.08
CA HIS A 152 15.27 8.12 3.48
C HIS A 152 13.82 7.87 3.92
N TRP A 153 13.25 8.74 4.74
CA TRP A 153 11.86 8.66 5.19
C TRP A 153 10.86 8.83 4.03
N PHE A 154 11.11 9.75 3.11
CA PHE A 154 10.31 9.90 1.89
C PHE A 154 10.31 8.60 1.08
N ARG A 155 11.50 8.03 0.83
CA ARG A 155 11.62 6.73 0.14
C ARG A 155 10.95 5.61 0.94
N LYS A 156 11.09 5.57 2.26
CA LYS A 156 10.42 4.57 3.10
C LYS A 156 8.90 4.69 2.94
N GLY A 157 8.32 5.88 3.07
CA GLY A 157 6.89 6.09 2.89
C GLY A 157 6.40 5.63 1.52
N LEU A 158 7.14 5.91 0.43
CA LEU A 158 6.78 5.42 -0.89
C LEU A 158 6.75 3.88 -1.01
N ASN A 159 7.49 3.16 -0.16
CA ASN A 159 7.65 1.71 -0.20
C ASN A 159 6.98 0.99 0.99
N GLU A 160 6.26 1.70 1.85
CA GLU A 160 5.65 1.12 3.03
C GLU A 160 4.28 0.52 2.70
N GLY A 161 4.03 -0.69 3.23
CA GLY A 161 2.82 -1.47 2.95
C GLY A 161 1.71 -1.28 3.99
N ASP A 162 2.08 -0.94 5.22
CA ASP A 162 1.10 -0.58 6.25
C ASP A 162 0.79 0.93 6.19
N VAL A 163 -0.50 1.28 6.23
CA VAL A 163 -0.94 2.67 6.11
C VAL A 163 -0.48 3.54 7.27
N LEU A 164 -0.41 3.01 8.49
CA LEU A 164 -0.02 3.78 9.65
C LEU A 164 1.49 4.04 9.60
N ASP A 165 2.27 3.02 9.30
CA ASP A 165 3.72 3.15 9.13
C ASP A 165 4.06 4.05 7.94
N GLN A 166 3.29 3.99 6.86
CA GLN A 166 3.46 4.84 5.68
C GLN A 166 3.25 6.31 6.04
N PHE A 167 2.15 6.60 6.76
CA PHE A 167 1.84 7.92 7.25
C PHE A 167 2.93 8.43 8.22
N LEU A 168 3.35 7.58 9.17
CA LEU A 168 4.41 7.91 10.12
C LEU A 168 5.76 8.15 9.43
N ALA A 169 6.09 7.40 8.37
CA ALA A 169 7.30 7.61 7.60
C ALA A 169 7.32 9.02 6.97
N PHE A 170 6.23 9.43 6.31
CA PHE A 170 6.12 10.79 5.78
C PHE A 170 6.18 11.85 6.88
N TRP A 171 5.43 11.66 7.97
CA TRP A 171 5.46 12.56 9.12
C TRP A 171 6.88 12.73 9.69
N GLN A 172 7.59 11.63 9.89
CA GLN A 172 8.96 11.65 10.43
C GLN A 172 9.94 12.34 9.48
N GLY A 173 9.72 12.22 8.16
CA GLY A 173 10.45 12.98 7.16
C GLY A 173 10.24 14.49 7.33
N VAL A 174 8.99 14.95 7.48
CA VAL A 174 8.67 16.37 7.67
C VAL A 174 9.26 16.89 8.99
N GLU A 175 9.13 16.14 10.09
CA GLU A 175 9.75 16.50 11.38
C GLU A 175 11.27 16.58 11.29
N THR A 176 11.90 15.69 10.50
CA THR A 176 13.36 15.68 10.31
C THR A 176 13.83 16.95 9.61
N LEU A 177 13.03 17.50 8.67
CA LEU A 177 13.32 18.75 7.96
C LEU A 177 13.10 20.00 8.81
N ASN A 178 12.32 19.93 9.89
CA ASN A 178 11.89 21.10 10.64
C ASN A 178 13.04 22.06 11.04
N PRO A 179 14.22 21.61 11.52
CA PRO A 179 15.32 22.52 11.81
C PRO A 179 15.85 23.27 10.58
N LEU A 180 15.92 22.60 9.42
CA LEU A 180 16.36 23.22 8.16
C LEU A 180 15.31 24.21 7.65
N LEU A 181 14.03 23.92 7.86
CA LEU A 181 12.93 24.82 7.52
C LEU A 181 12.92 26.05 8.43
N ILE A 182 13.22 25.91 9.73
CA ILE A 182 13.36 27.04 10.65
C ILE A 182 14.44 28.00 10.16
N GLU A 183 15.61 27.48 9.76
CA GLU A 183 16.68 28.28 9.19
C GLU A 183 16.25 28.93 7.86
N HIS A 184 15.64 28.16 6.96
CA HIS A 184 15.18 28.64 5.66
C HIS A 184 14.19 29.79 5.76
N PHE A 185 13.21 29.71 6.67
CA PHE A 185 12.20 30.74 6.91
C PHE A 185 12.65 31.83 7.90
N GLY A 186 13.84 31.72 8.48
CA GLY A 186 14.34 32.67 9.47
C GLY A 186 13.50 32.74 10.75
N CYS A 187 12.96 31.62 11.23
CA CYS A 187 12.13 31.62 12.43
C CYS A 187 12.96 31.87 13.70
N GLU A 188 12.39 32.64 14.65
CA GLU A 188 13.11 33.10 15.85
C GLU A 188 13.37 32.01 16.90
N LYS A 189 12.56 30.94 16.97
CA LYS A 189 12.65 29.93 18.03
C LYS A 189 13.24 28.61 17.51
N THR A 190 14.49 28.34 17.88
CA THR A 190 15.15 27.05 17.62
C THR A 190 15.12 26.15 18.87
N GLY A 191 14.96 24.85 18.66
CA GLY A 191 15.03 23.85 19.73
C GLY A 191 13.69 23.63 20.42
N TYR A 192 13.47 24.28 21.56
CA TYR A 192 12.30 24.03 22.41
C TYR A 192 11.50 25.30 22.68
N GLU A 193 10.19 25.15 22.80
CA GLU A 193 9.30 26.17 23.33
C GLU A 193 8.59 25.69 24.59
N GLN A 194 8.40 26.62 25.53
CA GLN A 194 7.61 26.41 26.73
C GLN A 194 6.16 26.70 26.38
N ILE A 195 5.29 25.70 26.50
CA ILE A 195 3.86 25.85 26.35
C ILE A 195 3.17 25.79 27.70
N GLU A 196 2.26 26.72 27.92
CA GLU A 196 1.37 26.70 29.08
C GLU A 196 0.24 25.70 28.84
N LYS A 197 0.02 24.79 29.79
CA LYS A 197 -1.08 23.84 29.79
C LYS A 197 -1.87 23.95 31.07
N THR A 198 -3.18 23.77 30.96
CA THR A 198 -4.08 23.70 32.11
C THR A 198 -4.51 22.25 32.31
N CYS A 199 -4.35 21.72 33.52
CA CYS A 199 -4.83 20.39 33.87
C CYS A 199 -6.37 20.36 33.84
N CYS A 200 -6.96 19.45 33.07
CA CYS A 200 -8.42 19.32 32.96
C CYS A 200 -9.11 18.87 34.27
N VAL A 201 -8.36 18.26 35.19
CA VAL A 201 -8.90 17.76 36.46
C VAL A 201 -8.79 18.78 37.58
N THR A 202 -7.65 19.49 37.68
CA THR A 202 -7.35 20.37 38.83
C THR A 202 -7.45 21.86 38.52
N GLY A 203 -7.46 22.24 37.23
CA GLY A 203 -7.35 23.63 36.81
C GLY A 203 -5.95 24.24 37.01
N ASN A 204 -4.98 23.50 37.55
CA ASN A 204 -3.62 23.99 37.76
C ASN A 204 -2.92 24.21 36.42
N VAL A 205 -2.24 25.33 36.31
CA VAL A 205 -1.38 25.68 35.19
C VAL A 205 -0.01 25.04 35.39
N PHE A 206 0.50 24.38 34.35
CA PHE A 206 1.85 23.85 34.30
C PHE A 206 2.48 24.15 32.94
N TYR A 207 3.80 24.09 32.88
CA TYR A 207 4.55 24.37 31.67
C TYR A 207 5.22 23.11 31.14
N GLU A 208 5.11 22.88 29.84
CA GLU A 208 5.75 21.76 29.15
C GLU A 208 6.71 22.29 28.09
N MET A 209 7.92 21.71 28.05
CA MET A 209 8.88 21.99 27.00
C MET A 209 8.60 21.04 25.84
N ARG A 210 8.37 21.58 24.63
CA ARG A 210 8.22 20.78 23.41
C ARG A 210 9.13 21.30 22.30
N THR A 211 9.49 20.44 21.36
CA THR A 211 10.23 20.86 20.16
C THR A 211 9.39 21.86 19.37
N THR A 212 10.00 22.95 18.89
CA THR A 212 9.29 23.94 18.07
C THR A 212 8.87 23.31 16.75
N LYS A 213 7.66 23.63 16.26
CA LYS A 213 7.15 23.17 14.94
C LYS A 213 7.12 24.29 13.90
N GLN A 214 7.80 25.41 14.17
CA GLN A 214 7.67 26.64 13.38
C GLN A 214 8.04 26.43 11.91
N GLY A 215 9.12 25.69 11.62
CA GLY A 215 9.51 25.42 10.23
C GLY A 215 8.47 24.61 9.47
N MET A 216 7.84 23.62 10.12
CA MET A 216 6.73 22.86 9.53
C MET A 216 5.48 23.73 9.35
N GLU A 217 5.16 24.58 10.32
CA GLU A 217 3.99 25.48 10.25
C GLU A 217 4.14 26.50 9.12
N GLU A 218 5.33 27.07 8.93
CA GLU A 218 5.64 27.95 7.79
C GLU A 218 5.60 27.19 6.46
N LEU A 219 6.10 25.96 6.41
CA LEU A 219 5.98 25.13 5.21
C LEU A 219 4.50 24.87 4.86
N VAL A 220 3.67 24.54 5.84
CA VAL A 220 2.23 24.30 5.66
C VAL A 220 1.52 25.55 5.10
N LYS A 221 1.85 26.74 5.61
CA LYS A 221 1.34 28.02 5.07
C LYS A 221 1.83 28.24 3.64
N HIS A 222 3.13 28.03 3.41
CA HIS A 222 3.77 28.22 2.11
C HIS A 222 3.11 27.38 1.00
N ILE A 223 2.72 26.15 1.30
CA ILE A 223 2.07 25.26 0.32
C ILE A 223 0.53 25.33 0.34
N GLY A 224 -0.08 26.18 1.17
CA GLY A 224 -1.54 26.32 1.25
C GLY A 224 -2.27 25.13 1.87
N LEU A 225 -1.62 24.35 2.76
CA LEU A 225 -2.21 23.19 3.45
C LEU A 225 -2.77 23.55 4.85
N GLU A 226 -2.97 24.83 5.12
CA GLU A 226 -3.45 25.33 6.41
C GLU A 226 -4.90 24.95 6.72
N GLY A 227 -5.35 25.27 7.95
CA GLY A 227 -6.72 25.03 8.38
C GLY A 227 -7.00 23.57 8.74
N GLU A 228 -8.06 23.00 8.17
CA GLU A 228 -8.60 21.71 8.60
C GLU A 228 -7.68 20.53 8.25
N ALA A 229 -7.03 20.56 7.08
CA ALA A 229 -6.13 19.50 6.65
C ALA A 229 -4.95 19.32 7.61
N TRP A 230 -4.28 20.41 8.00
CA TRP A 230 -3.17 20.36 8.95
C TRP A 230 -3.58 19.89 10.34
N LYS A 231 -4.77 20.32 10.81
CA LYS A 231 -5.35 19.84 12.08
C LYS A 231 -5.59 18.33 12.03
N GLN A 232 -6.15 17.82 10.93
CA GLN A 232 -6.39 16.40 10.74
C GLN A 232 -5.09 15.60 10.71
N ILE A 233 -4.06 16.05 9.99
CA ILE A 233 -2.72 15.41 9.97
C ILE A 233 -2.15 15.32 11.40
N SER A 234 -2.18 16.44 12.13
CA SER A 234 -1.69 16.47 13.52
C SER A 234 -2.49 15.56 14.45
N LYS A 235 -3.82 15.49 14.26
CA LYS A 235 -4.73 14.63 15.04
C LYS A 235 -4.50 13.16 14.74
N ALA A 236 -4.33 12.79 13.47
CA ALA A 236 -4.02 11.43 13.03
C ALA A 236 -2.72 10.94 13.65
N ARG A 237 -1.64 11.72 13.54
CA ARG A 237 -0.34 11.41 14.18
C ARG A 237 -0.47 11.15 15.67
N ASN A 238 -1.20 12.00 16.38
CA ASN A 238 -1.41 11.83 17.82
C ASN A 238 -2.27 10.59 18.10
N GLY A 239 -3.28 10.31 17.28
CA GLY A 239 -4.11 9.11 17.36
C GLY A 239 -3.28 7.83 17.27
N ILE A 240 -2.36 7.78 16.29
CA ILE A 240 -1.41 6.67 16.12
C ILE A 240 -0.48 6.57 17.34
N SER A 241 0.14 7.69 17.74
CA SER A 241 1.18 7.69 18.79
C SER A 241 0.66 7.39 20.19
N HIS A 242 -0.61 7.70 20.48
CA HIS A 242 -1.19 7.63 21.82
C HIS A 242 -2.35 6.66 21.95
N GLY A 243 -2.81 6.04 20.86
CA GLY A 243 -3.80 4.96 20.90
C GLY A 243 -5.20 5.36 21.40
N PHE A 244 -5.58 6.64 21.33
CA PHE A 244 -6.89 7.10 21.82
C PHE A 244 -8.03 6.94 20.80
N LYS A 245 -7.71 6.55 19.57
CA LYS A 245 -8.70 6.25 18.52
C LYS A 245 -8.71 4.75 18.23
N SER A 246 -9.83 4.25 17.72
CA SER A 246 -9.87 2.87 17.22
C SER A 246 -8.94 2.73 16.03
N LEU A 247 -8.36 1.53 15.85
CA LEU A 247 -7.45 1.24 14.74
C LEU A 247 -8.10 1.58 13.38
N LYS A 248 -9.36 1.16 13.20
CA LYS A 248 -10.15 1.41 11.98
C LYS A 248 -10.29 2.90 11.66
N ASP A 249 -10.60 3.72 12.66
CA ASP A 249 -10.79 5.16 12.45
C ASP A 249 -9.49 5.85 12.08
N VAL A 250 -8.38 5.43 12.69
CA VAL A 250 -7.05 5.98 12.40
C VAL A 250 -6.59 5.58 11.01
N GLN A 251 -6.79 4.32 10.62
CA GLN A 251 -6.43 3.84 9.28
C GLN A 251 -7.16 4.65 8.20
N ALA A 252 -8.49 4.76 8.28
CA ALA A 252 -9.28 5.53 7.31
C ALA A 252 -8.87 7.01 7.22
N GLU A 253 -8.54 7.64 8.36
CA GLU A 253 -8.02 9.01 8.39
C GLU A 253 -6.63 9.11 7.75
N CYS A 254 -5.73 8.15 8.00
CA CYS A 254 -4.41 8.11 7.40
C CYS A 254 -4.47 7.90 5.88
N GLU A 255 -5.32 7.01 5.38
CA GLU A 255 -5.55 6.80 3.94
C GLU A 255 -5.98 8.11 3.26
N TYR A 256 -6.95 8.82 3.84
CA TYR A 256 -7.44 10.09 3.32
C TYR A 256 -6.36 11.18 3.30
N LEU A 257 -5.50 11.22 4.32
CA LEU A 257 -4.47 12.25 4.49
C LEU A 257 -3.14 11.90 3.80
N MET A 258 -2.95 10.67 3.34
CA MET A 258 -1.69 10.18 2.79
C MET A 258 -1.15 11.05 1.64
N PRO A 259 -1.96 11.41 0.63
CA PRO A 259 -1.47 12.26 -0.45
C PRO A 259 -0.95 13.62 0.03
N LYS A 260 -1.64 14.21 1.01
CA LYS A 260 -1.32 15.54 1.54
C LYS A 260 -0.02 15.55 2.32
N ILE A 261 0.23 14.52 3.14
CA ILE A 261 1.47 14.45 3.92
C ILE A 261 2.67 14.07 3.05
N ALA A 262 2.47 13.23 2.02
CA ALA A 262 3.50 12.92 1.04
C ALA A 262 3.88 14.16 0.20
N GLU A 263 2.88 14.92 -0.26
CA GLU A 263 3.08 16.21 -0.93
C GLU A 263 3.81 17.22 -0.03
N LEU A 264 3.42 17.34 1.24
CA LEU A 264 4.07 18.22 2.21
C LEU A 264 5.57 17.90 2.35
N LEU A 265 5.94 16.63 2.48
CA LEU A 265 7.35 16.24 2.55
C LEU A 265 8.08 16.52 1.24
N TYR A 266 7.49 16.16 0.11
CA TYR A 266 8.09 16.38 -1.21
C TYR A 266 8.36 17.87 -1.47
N LYS A 267 7.37 18.73 -1.23
CA LYS A 267 7.52 20.18 -1.39
C LYS A 267 8.54 20.76 -0.41
N GLY A 268 8.59 20.27 0.83
CA GLY A 268 9.61 20.66 1.79
C GLY A 268 11.04 20.33 1.32
N ILE A 269 11.23 19.15 0.73
CA ILE A 269 12.52 18.75 0.14
C ILE A 269 12.89 19.67 -1.01
N LEU A 270 11.98 19.90 -1.97
CA LEU A 270 12.26 20.75 -3.14
C LEU A 270 12.51 22.22 -2.78
N LEU A 271 11.76 22.76 -1.81
CA LEU A 271 11.94 24.13 -1.32
C LEU A 271 13.36 24.32 -0.76
N LEU A 272 13.83 23.38 0.06
CA LEU A 272 15.18 23.40 0.61
C LEU A 272 16.26 23.21 -0.48
N LEU A 273 15.94 22.55 -1.60
CA LEU A 273 16.83 22.46 -2.76
C LEU A 273 16.73 23.64 -3.72
N ASN A 274 15.78 24.56 -3.50
CA ASN A 274 15.43 25.63 -4.45
C ASN A 274 15.08 25.08 -5.85
N ARG A 275 14.19 24.09 -5.90
CA ARG A 275 13.77 23.40 -7.13
C ARG A 275 12.27 23.51 -7.33
N SER A 276 11.86 23.50 -8.61
CA SER A 276 10.44 23.48 -8.98
C SER A 276 9.85 22.08 -8.81
N GLU A 277 8.55 22.04 -8.54
CA GLU A 277 7.78 20.82 -8.56
C GLU A 277 7.61 20.26 -9.97
N LYS A 278 7.31 18.97 -10.05
CA LYS A 278 6.96 18.27 -11.28
C LYS A 278 5.53 17.79 -11.18
N ASP A 279 4.71 18.14 -12.15
CA ASP A 279 3.30 17.73 -12.21
C ASP A 279 3.14 16.20 -12.22
N THR A 280 4.04 15.48 -12.90
CA THR A 280 4.03 14.02 -12.94
C THR A 280 4.24 13.42 -11.55
N THR A 281 5.20 13.94 -10.78
CA THR A 281 5.45 13.48 -9.41
C THR A 281 4.28 13.81 -8.49
N LEU A 282 3.74 15.02 -8.54
CA LEU A 282 2.57 15.40 -7.73
C LEU A 282 1.34 14.53 -8.07
N LYS A 283 1.13 14.27 -9.35
CA LYS A 283 0.09 13.34 -9.82
C LYS A 283 0.32 11.92 -9.30
N ASN A 284 1.57 11.44 -9.24
CA ASN A 284 1.86 10.12 -8.69
C ASN A 284 1.61 10.08 -7.17
N LEU A 285 2.00 11.12 -6.44
CA LEU A 285 1.76 11.25 -4.99
C LEU A 285 0.27 11.40 -4.67
N SER A 286 -0.54 12.00 -5.54
CA SER A 286 -1.99 12.07 -5.34
C SER A 286 -2.69 10.71 -5.38
N TYR A 287 -2.01 9.71 -5.95
CA TYR A 287 -2.47 8.34 -6.03
C TYR A 287 -1.78 7.40 -5.04
N ILE A 288 -0.97 7.93 -4.12
CA ILE A 288 -0.32 7.10 -3.12
C ILE A 288 -1.36 6.33 -2.31
N SER A 289 -1.11 5.04 -2.15
CA SER A 289 -1.93 4.11 -1.41
C SER A 289 -0.96 3.25 -0.58
N PRO A 290 -1.37 2.72 0.59
CA PRO A 290 -0.62 1.70 1.33
C PRO A 290 -0.38 0.41 0.53
N LEU A 291 -0.87 0.32 -0.71
CA LEU A 291 -0.39 -0.66 -1.67
C LEU A 291 1.00 -0.20 -2.15
N LYS A 292 2.06 -0.89 -1.71
CA LYS A 292 3.43 -0.66 -2.18
C LYS A 292 3.43 -0.39 -3.69
N LEU A 293 3.78 0.83 -4.08
CA LEU A 293 3.65 1.29 -5.47
C LEU A 293 4.46 0.37 -6.39
N GLY A 294 3.76 -0.33 -7.29
CA GLY A 294 4.38 -1.30 -8.20
C GLY A 294 4.41 -2.75 -7.70
N GLU A 295 3.96 -3.06 -6.49
CA GLU A 295 3.93 -4.45 -5.99
C GLU A 295 2.58 -5.14 -6.14
N VAL A 296 1.46 -4.46 -6.40
CA VAL A 296 0.16 -5.15 -6.55
C VAL A 296 -0.57 -4.64 -7.79
N HIS A 297 -0.71 -5.52 -8.78
CA HIS A 297 -1.56 -5.29 -9.95
C HIS A 297 -2.72 -6.24 -9.86
N PHE A 298 -3.87 -5.87 -10.40
CA PHE A 298 -4.99 -6.79 -10.43
C PHE A 298 -5.71 -6.78 -11.77
N ILE A 299 -6.33 -7.92 -12.03
CA ILE A 299 -7.19 -8.18 -13.15
C ILE A 299 -8.60 -8.32 -12.61
N ASP A 300 -9.52 -7.53 -13.15
CA ASP A 300 -10.96 -7.62 -12.88
C ASP A 300 -11.69 -8.21 -14.09
N VAL A 301 -12.48 -9.26 -13.83
CA VAL A 301 -13.23 -10.00 -14.86
C VAL A 301 -14.63 -10.31 -14.36
N ILE A 302 -15.60 -10.29 -15.27
CA ILE A 302 -16.93 -10.87 -15.04
C ILE A 302 -16.92 -12.29 -15.61
N ILE A 303 -17.20 -13.27 -14.75
CA ILE A 303 -17.17 -14.69 -15.08
C ILE A 303 -18.60 -15.22 -15.22
N LYS A 304 -18.85 -16.01 -16.26
CA LYS A 304 -20.15 -16.66 -16.48
C LYS A 304 -20.32 -17.91 -15.61
N GLU A 305 -21.56 -18.23 -15.27
CA GLU A 305 -21.89 -19.35 -14.40
C GLU A 305 -21.32 -20.70 -14.85
N GLU A 306 -21.35 -20.98 -16.14
CA GLU A 306 -20.84 -22.22 -16.75
C GLU A 306 -19.33 -22.44 -16.60
N ASP A 307 -18.57 -21.37 -16.36
CA ASP A 307 -17.14 -21.46 -16.13
C ASP A 307 -16.80 -21.63 -14.65
N VAL A 308 -17.68 -21.24 -13.73
CA VAL A 308 -17.42 -21.28 -12.29
C VAL A 308 -17.21 -22.69 -11.75
N GLU A 309 -17.93 -23.68 -12.27
CA GLU A 309 -17.66 -25.07 -11.88
C GLU A 309 -16.24 -25.50 -12.27
N LYS A 310 -15.72 -25.05 -13.43
CA LYS A 310 -14.34 -25.30 -13.83
C LYS A 310 -13.36 -24.61 -12.89
N LEU A 311 -13.65 -23.37 -12.50
CA LEU A 311 -12.86 -22.60 -11.53
C LEU A 311 -12.82 -23.23 -10.13
N LEU A 312 -13.88 -23.90 -9.72
CA LEU A 312 -13.98 -24.51 -8.39
C LEU A 312 -13.57 -25.99 -8.36
N SER A 313 -13.20 -26.56 -9.51
CA SER A 313 -13.17 -28.02 -9.70
C SER A 313 -12.03 -28.78 -9.02
N ASP A 314 -10.88 -28.16 -8.72
CA ASP A 314 -9.81 -28.79 -7.88
C ASP A 314 -8.64 -27.85 -7.53
N TYR A 315 -8.48 -26.74 -8.24
CA TYR A 315 -7.40 -25.76 -8.03
C TYR A 315 -7.90 -24.34 -8.29
N TYR A 316 -7.27 -23.31 -7.72
CA TYR A 316 -7.70 -21.94 -7.96
C TYR A 316 -7.48 -21.57 -9.42
N PRO A 317 -8.45 -20.92 -10.07
CA PRO A 317 -8.21 -20.38 -11.39
C PRO A 317 -7.31 -19.15 -11.23
N TYR A 318 -6.14 -19.21 -11.83
CA TYR A 318 -5.27 -18.05 -11.83
C TYR A 318 -4.81 -17.81 -13.26
N PHE A 319 -4.91 -16.54 -13.66
CA PHE A 319 -4.26 -16.04 -14.84
C PHE A 319 -2.75 -16.10 -14.61
N GLN A 320 -2.05 -16.81 -15.49
CA GLN A 320 -0.63 -16.63 -15.65
C GLN A 320 -0.41 -15.42 -16.53
N MET A 321 0.44 -14.53 -16.04
CA MET A 321 0.84 -13.35 -16.77
C MET A 321 2.17 -13.60 -17.46
N SER A 322 2.20 -13.37 -18.76
CA SER A 322 3.44 -13.27 -19.52
C SER A 322 3.66 -11.84 -19.98
N MET A 323 4.91 -11.40 -19.87
CA MET A 323 5.38 -10.15 -20.45
C MET A 323 6.29 -10.49 -21.62
N GLU A 324 5.92 -10.04 -22.81
CA GLU A 324 6.79 -10.10 -23.98
C GLU A 324 7.39 -8.71 -24.20
N LEU A 325 8.71 -8.62 -24.07
CA LEU A 325 9.45 -7.42 -24.45
C LEU A 325 9.69 -7.47 -25.94
N ALA A 326 9.11 -6.54 -26.70
CA ALA A 326 9.44 -6.38 -28.11
C ALA A 326 10.83 -5.73 -28.23
N PRO A 327 11.85 -6.40 -28.80
CA PRO A 327 13.13 -5.75 -29.05
C PRO A 327 12.97 -4.69 -30.14
N GLN A 328 13.53 -3.49 -29.93
CA GLN A 328 13.76 -2.52 -31.01
C GLN A 328 15.21 -2.59 -31.52
N GLU A 329 15.39 -2.13 -32.77
CA GLU A 329 16.69 -2.11 -33.47
C GLU A 329 17.75 -1.24 -32.77
N ASP A 330 17.35 -0.29 -31.93
CA ASP A 330 18.26 0.69 -31.30
C ASP A 330 18.58 0.38 -29.81
N GLY A 331 18.22 -0.80 -29.30
CA GLY A 331 18.57 -1.23 -27.94
C GLY A 331 17.75 -0.62 -26.80
N TYR A 332 16.69 0.14 -27.11
CA TYR A 332 15.71 0.62 -26.13
C TYR A 332 14.45 -0.25 -26.14
N ILE A 333 13.87 -0.49 -24.96
CA ILE A 333 12.58 -1.17 -24.80
C ILE A 333 11.50 -0.10 -24.85
N SER A 334 10.67 -0.09 -25.90
CA SER A 334 9.63 0.94 -26.04
C SER A 334 8.26 0.51 -25.55
N GLU A 335 7.90 -0.79 -25.64
CA GLU A 335 6.59 -1.27 -25.20
C GLU A 335 6.65 -2.71 -24.67
N ALA A 336 6.14 -2.92 -23.45
CA ALA A 336 5.86 -4.25 -22.91
C ALA A 336 4.43 -4.64 -23.30
N LYS A 337 4.28 -5.77 -23.99
CA LYS A 337 2.96 -6.38 -24.23
C LYS A 337 2.68 -7.37 -23.12
N PHE A 338 1.55 -7.19 -22.45
CA PHE A 338 1.06 -8.09 -21.41
C PHE A 338 -0.02 -9.00 -22.00
N SER A 339 0.05 -10.29 -21.69
CA SER A 339 -1.04 -11.23 -21.96
C SER A 339 -1.34 -12.05 -20.73
N ALA A 340 -2.62 -12.36 -20.52
CA ALA A 340 -3.09 -13.22 -19.44
C ALA A 340 -3.66 -14.50 -20.06
N LYS A 341 -3.19 -15.66 -19.60
CA LYS A 341 -3.75 -16.97 -20.00
C LYS A 341 -4.26 -17.70 -18.77
N LEU A 342 -5.49 -18.20 -18.85
CA LEU A 342 -6.03 -19.09 -17.83
C LEU A 342 -5.40 -20.48 -18.02
N GLU A 343 -4.81 -21.05 -16.96
CA GLU A 343 -4.07 -22.32 -17.04
C GLU A 343 -5.00 -23.54 -17.25
N SER A 344 -6.31 -23.39 -17.04
CA SER A 344 -7.31 -24.34 -17.50
C SER A 344 -7.75 -23.98 -18.93
N GLU A 345 -7.32 -24.76 -19.91
CA GLU A 345 -7.57 -24.66 -21.36
C GLU A 345 -8.61 -23.60 -21.85
N CYS A 346 -8.15 -22.71 -22.73
CA CYS A 346 -8.93 -21.94 -23.72
C CYS A 346 -9.88 -20.83 -23.24
N VAL A 347 -9.36 -19.75 -22.65
CA VAL A 347 -9.99 -18.42 -22.79
C VAL A 347 -8.92 -17.36 -23.08
N LEU A 348 -8.96 -16.77 -24.29
CA LEU A 348 -8.18 -15.59 -24.66
C LEU A 348 -8.99 -14.35 -24.30
N LEU A 349 -8.49 -13.53 -23.39
CA LEU A 349 -9.11 -12.26 -23.01
C LEU A 349 -8.21 -11.10 -23.42
N SER A 350 -8.77 -10.04 -24.00
CA SER A 350 -8.04 -8.82 -24.32
C SER A 350 -7.98 -7.88 -23.10
N LEU A 351 -6.81 -7.30 -22.88
CA LEU A 351 -6.54 -6.42 -21.74
C LEU A 351 -6.75 -4.97 -22.15
N SER A 352 -7.58 -4.23 -21.41
CA SER A 352 -7.61 -2.77 -21.45
C SER A 352 -7.11 -2.21 -20.12
N ALA A 353 -6.12 -1.32 -20.15
CA ALA A 353 -5.54 -0.75 -18.93
C ALA A 353 -6.33 0.49 -18.48
N SER A 354 -6.85 0.49 -17.25
CA SER A 354 -7.46 1.69 -16.65
C SER A 354 -6.86 1.99 -15.29
N GLY A 355 -6.12 3.11 -15.20
CA GLY A 355 -5.75 3.80 -13.96
C GLY A 355 -4.83 3.07 -12.97
N ARG A 356 -5.26 1.91 -12.45
CA ARG A 356 -4.62 1.09 -11.41
C ARG A 356 -4.86 -0.43 -11.55
N GLY A 357 -5.66 -0.86 -12.54
CA GLY A 357 -5.96 -2.26 -12.83
C GLY A 357 -6.14 -2.49 -14.33
N LEU A 358 -6.00 -3.74 -14.78
CA LEU A 358 -6.37 -4.15 -16.13
C LEU A 358 -7.83 -4.62 -16.08
N ARG A 359 -8.72 -3.94 -16.80
CA ARG A 359 -10.10 -4.39 -16.96
C ARG A 359 -10.16 -5.20 -18.25
N MET A 360 -10.52 -6.48 -18.13
CA MET A 360 -10.71 -7.34 -19.29
C MET A 360 -12.17 -7.29 -19.73
N GLU A 361 -12.38 -7.11 -21.03
CA GLU A 361 -13.67 -7.33 -21.67
C GLU A 361 -13.60 -8.67 -22.40
N HIS A 362 -14.67 -9.47 -22.29
CA HIS A 362 -14.74 -10.75 -22.98
C HIS A 362 -14.82 -10.48 -24.49
N LEU A 363 -13.84 -10.94 -25.26
CA LEU A 363 -13.95 -10.96 -26.71
C LEU A 363 -14.96 -12.05 -27.08
N SER A 364 -16.06 -11.70 -27.73
CA SER A 364 -16.92 -12.70 -28.37
C SER A 364 -16.15 -13.34 -29.53
N GLU A 365 -16.19 -14.66 -29.64
CA GLU A 365 -15.55 -15.43 -30.74
C GLU A 365 -16.11 -15.13 -32.14
N ASP A 366 -17.06 -14.18 -32.27
CA ASP A 366 -17.75 -13.84 -33.52
C ASP A 366 -17.04 -12.78 -34.38
N GLU A 367 -15.84 -12.31 -34.02
CA GLU A 367 -15.02 -11.45 -34.89
C GLU A 367 -13.80 -12.21 -35.44
N GLY A 368 -14.07 -13.19 -36.31
CA GLY A 368 -13.09 -13.90 -37.13
C GLY A 368 -13.17 -13.51 -38.61
#